data_AF-A0A3D0T1M0-F1
#
_entry.id   AF-A0A3D0T1M0-F1
#
_cell.length_a   1.000
_cell.length_b   1.000
_cell.length_c   1.000
_cell.angle_alpha   90.00
_cell.angle_beta   90.00
_cell.angle_gamma   90.00
#
_symmetry.space_group_name_H-M   'P 1'
#
loop_
_entity.id
_entity.type
_entity.pdbx_description
1 polymer ?
#
loop_
_entity_poly.entity_id
_entity_poly.type
_entity_poly.pdbx_seq_one_letter_code
_entity_poly.pdbx_strand_id
1 'polypeptide(L)'
;MSDFTFAELSPDMILAALEQCGIFPQSGLLALNSYENRVYQFLSDEQKRYVVKFYRPQRWSNEQILEEHVFSQALADAEIPVVAPLVHQGETLHFAEQYRFALFNSVGGRQFELDNLDHLEWMGRFIGR
;
A
#
# COMPACT_ATOMS: atom_id res chain seq x y z
N MET A 1 -18.96 13.61 -14.38
CA MET A 1 -17.90 14.57 -14.01
C MET A 1 -16.79 13.76 -13.40
N SER A 2 -15.53 14.04 -13.75
CA SER A 2 -14.41 13.23 -13.31
C SER A 2 -14.11 13.56 -11.84
N ASP A 3 -14.58 12.74 -10.91
CA ASP A 3 -14.34 12.98 -9.48
C ASP A 3 -12.88 12.61 -9.14
N PHE A 4 -12.14 13.59 -8.62
CA PHE A 4 -10.74 13.45 -8.19
C PHE A 4 -10.63 13.25 -6.67
N THR A 5 -11.77 13.14 -5.99
CA THR A 5 -11.88 13.04 -4.55
C THR A 5 -12.13 11.61 -4.12
N PHE A 6 -12.04 11.38 -2.81
CA PHE A 6 -12.41 10.13 -2.17
C PHE A 6 -13.79 10.23 -1.50
N ALA A 7 -14.64 11.17 -1.94
CA ALA A 7 -15.93 11.44 -1.31
C ALA A 7 -16.85 10.20 -1.30
N GLU A 8 -16.72 9.36 -2.32
CA GLU A 8 -17.51 8.13 -2.49
C GLU A 8 -16.81 6.87 -1.93
N LEU A 9 -15.57 6.99 -1.43
CA LEU A 9 -14.85 5.85 -0.83
C LEU A 9 -15.36 5.60 0.59
N SER A 10 -16.50 4.91 0.69
CA SER A 10 -17.12 4.55 1.96
C SER A 10 -16.41 3.36 2.63
N PRO A 11 -16.54 3.19 3.96
CA PRO A 11 -16.07 1.99 4.65
C PRO A 11 -16.62 0.69 4.05
N ASP A 12 -17.90 0.66 3.66
CA ASP A 12 -18.52 -0.52 3.05
C ASP A 12 -17.87 -0.87 1.71
N MET A 13 -17.52 0.14 0.90
CA MET A 13 -16.80 -0.07 -0.36
C MET A 13 -15.40 -0.64 -0.11
N ILE A 14 -14.71 -0.15 0.91
CA ILE A 14 -13.38 -0.68 1.29
C ILE A 14 -13.50 -2.14 1.73
N LEU A 15 -14.47 -2.47 2.59
CA LEU A 15 -14.69 -3.85 3.04
C LEU A 15 -15.03 -4.77 1.87
N ALA A 16 -15.97 -4.39 1.01
CA ALA A 16 -16.32 -5.17 -0.17
C ALA A 16 -15.13 -5.39 -1.12
N ALA A 17 -14.28 -4.38 -1.29
CA ALA A 17 -13.05 -4.48 -2.10
C ALA A 17 -12.06 -5.50 -1.51
N LEU A 18 -11.88 -5.51 -0.18
CA LEU A 18 -11.01 -6.47 0.50
C LEU A 18 -11.57 -7.90 0.41
N GLU A 19 -12.89 -8.06 0.56
CA GLU A 19 -13.57 -9.35 0.43
C GLU A 19 -13.49 -9.93 -0.99
N GLN A 20 -13.52 -9.08 -2.04
CA GLN A 20 -13.26 -9.52 -3.42
C GLN A 20 -11.85 -10.10 -3.58
N CYS A 21 -10.88 -9.52 -2.86
CA CYS A 21 -9.54 -10.07 -2.71
C CYS A 21 -9.47 -11.18 -1.64
N GLY A 22 -10.58 -11.82 -1.24
CA GLY A 22 -10.59 -12.92 -0.27
C GLY A 22 -9.95 -12.61 1.10
N ILE A 23 -9.80 -11.34 1.45
CA ILE A 23 -9.24 -10.90 2.72
C ILE A 23 -10.37 -10.33 3.56
N PHE A 24 -10.58 -10.90 4.74
CA PHE A 24 -11.66 -10.52 5.63
C PHE A 24 -11.09 -9.76 6.83
N PRO A 25 -11.32 -8.43 6.94
CA PRO A 25 -10.91 -7.68 8.12
C PRO A 25 -11.63 -8.17 9.39
N GLN A 26 -10.86 -8.55 10.40
CA GLN A 26 -11.35 -8.90 11.73
C GLN A 26 -11.49 -7.67 12.63
N SER A 27 -10.61 -6.67 12.44
CA SER A 27 -10.67 -5.38 13.13
C SER A 27 -11.27 -4.30 12.24
N GLY A 28 -11.64 -3.17 12.84
CA GLY A 28 -11.95 -1.96 12.08
C GLY A 28 -10.78 -1.48 11.20
N LEU A 29 -11.10 -0.65 10.21
CA LEU A 29 -10.16 0.00 9.29
C LEU A 29 -9.55 1.24 9.98
N LEU A 30 -8.27 1.19 10.33
CA LEU A 30 -7.54 2.33 10.89
C LEU A 30 -6.97 3.19 9.75
N ALA A 31 -7.50 4.40 9.57
CA ALA A 31 -6.96 5.35 8.60
C ALA A 31 -5.55 5.82 9.00
N LEU A 32 -4.60 5.74 8.07
CA LEU A 32 -3.23 6.24 8.25
C LEU A 32 -3.07 7.64 7.65
N ASN A 33 -2.10 8.40 8.16
CA ASN A 33 -1.86 9.78 7.72
C ASN A 33 -1.21 9.80 6.32
N SER A 34 -2.05 9.82 5.28
CA SER A 34 -1.66 9.97 3.88
C SER A 34 -2.52 11.05 3.21
N TYR A 35 -1.86 12.00 2.54
CA TYR A 35 -2.54 13.11 1.86
C TYR A 35 -2.93 12.79 0.42
N GLU A 36 -2.06 12.09 -0.32
CA GLU A 36 -2.30 11.81 -1.74
C GLU A 36 -3.27 10.64 -1.92
N ASN A 37 -3.08 9.56 -1.16
CA ASN A 37 -3.85 8.32 -1.27
C ASN A 37 -4.68 8.08 -0.01
N ARG A 38 -5.70 7.23 -0.07
CA ARG A 38 -6.36 6.74 1.14
C ARG A 38 -5.74 5.42 1.56
N VAL A 39 -5.19 5.42 2.76
CA VAL A 39 -4.43 4.31 3.28
C VAL A 39 -5.06 3.86 4.59
N TYR A 40 -5.36 2.57 4.69
CA TYR A 40 -5.97 1.98 5.88
C TYR A 40 -5.16 0.76 6.32
N GLN A 41 -5.00 0.61 7.63
CA GLN A 41 -4.43 -0.58 8.26
C GLN A 41 -5.53 -1.40 8.92
N PHE A 42 -5.43 -2.72 8.86
CA PHE A 42 -6.38 -3.62 9.52
C PHE A 42 -5.73 -4.97 9.85
N LEU A 43 -6.33 -5.69 10.81
CA LEU A 43 -6.03 -7.09 11.09
C LEU A 43 -7.03 -7.96 10.32
N SER A 44 -6.55 -8.98 9.61
CA SER A 44 -7.37 -10.01 8.97
C SER A 44 -7.81 -11.10 9.95
N ASP A 45 -8.81 -11.87 9.56
CA ASP A 45 -9.25 -13.10 10.24
C ASP A 45 -8.13 -14.14 10.40
N GLU A 46 -7.15 -14.16 9.49
CA GLU A 46 -5.91 -14.96 9.58
C GLU A 46 -4.87 -14.39 10.57
N GLN A 47 -5.21 -13.39 11.38
CA GLN A 47 -4.29 -12.71 12.32
C GLN A 47 -3.10 -12.00 11.64
N LYS A 48 -3.19 -11.71 10.33
CA LYS A 48 -2.17 -10.93 9.61
C LYS A 48 -2.57 -9.47 9.51
N ARG A 49 -1.63 -8.57 9.75
CA ARG A 49 -1.83 -7.11 9.58
C ARG A 49 -1.49 -6.68 8.17
N TYR A 50 -2.41 -5.97 7.56
CA TYR A 50 -2.26 -5.44 6.21
C TYR A 50 -2.43 -3.93 6.19
N VAL A 51 -1.92 -3.34 5.11
CA VAL A 51 -2.22 -1.98 4.69
C VAL A 51 -2.86 -2.06 3.29
N VAL A 52 -3.99 -1.38 3.10
CA VAL A 52 -4.58 -1.15 1.78
C VAL A 52 -4.37 0.30 1.39
N LYS A 53 -3.89 0.53 0.15
CA LYS A 53 -3.67 1.85 -0.44
C LYS A 53 -4.60 2.01 -1.63
N PHE A 54 -5.60 2.89 -1.51
CA PHE A 54 -6.42 3.35 -2.61
C PHE A 54 -5.74 4.53 -3.30
N TYR A 55 -5.36 4.32 -4.56
CA TYR A 55 -4.74 5.33 -5.40
C TYR A 55 -5.73 6.45 -5.70
N ARG A 56 -5.24 7.70 -5.65
CA ARG A 56 -6.04 8.86 -6.04
C ARG A 56 -6.55 8.70 -7.48
N PRO A 57 -7.88 8.80 -7.71
CA PRO A 57 -8.43 8.71 -9.05
C PRO A 57 -7.77 9.70 -10.00
N GLN A 58 -7.47 9.22 -11.22
CA GLN A 58 -6.96 10.03 -12.34
C GLN A 58 -5.58 10.67 -12.10
N ARG A 59 -4.87 10.31 -11.02
CA ARG A 59 -3.50 10.78 -10.78
C ARG A 59 -2.46 9.99 -11.58
N TRP A 60 -2.71 8.69 -11.71
CA TRP A 60 -1.85 7.72 -12.38
C TRP A 60 -2.68 6.78 -13.24
N SER A 61 -2.11 6.38 -14.37
CA SER A 61 -2.63 5.31 -15.21
C SER A 61 -2.36 3.93 -14.58
N ASN A 62 -3.00 2.88 -15.11
CA ASN A 62 -2.75 1.52 -14.64
C ASN A 62 -1.28 1.13 -14.89
N GLU A 63 -0.75 1.51 -16.06
CA GLU A 63 0.60 1.21 -16.50
C GLU A 63 1.64 1.82 -15.56
N GLN A 64 1.42 3.08 -15.15
CA GLN A 64 2.32 3.76 -14.20
C GLN A 64 2.29 3.14 -12.80
N ILE A 65 1.12 2.69 -12.33
CA ILE A 65 1.01 2.02 -11.03
C ILE A 65 1.68 0.64 -11.10
N LEU A 66 1.47 -0.11 -12.18
CA LEU A 66 2.09 -1.41 -12.39
C LEU A 66 3.62 -1.29 -12.55
N GLU A 67 4.12 -0.22 -13.16
CA GLU A 67 5.55 0.09 -13.21
C GLU A 67 6.13 0.28 -11.80
N GLU A 68 5.46 1.05 -10.92
CA GLU A 68 5.84 1.19 -9.50
C GLU A 68 5.86 -0.17 -8.79
N HIS A 69 4.88 -1.03 -9.06
CA HIS A 69 4.78 -2.37 -8.47
C HIS A 69 5.94 -3.28 -8.88
N VAL A 70 6.23 -3.34 -10.18
CA VAL A 70 7.36 -4.12 -10.72
C VAL A 70 8.68 -3.61 -10.16
N PHE A 71 8.86 -2.29 -10.12
CA PHE A 71 10.08 -1.70 -9.57
C PHE A 71 10.25 -2.00 -8.07
N SER A 72 9.17 -1.87 -7.30
CA SER A 72 9.19 -2.17 -5.86
C SER A 72 9.47 -3.66 -5.59
N GLN A 73 8.95 -4.56 -6.42
CA GLN A 73 9.28 -5.98 -6.34
C GLN A 73 10.75 -6.24 -6.68
N ALA A 74 11.28 -5.63 -7.75
CA ALA A 74 12.69 -5.75 -8.11
C ALA A 74 13.63 -5.25 -7.00
N LEU A 75 13.27 -4.16 -6.31
CA LEU A 75 14.01 -3.67 -5.15
C LEU A 75 13.96 -4.66 -3.98
N ALA A 76 12.79 -5.24 -3.68
CA ALA A 76 12.65 -6.25 -2.64
C ALA A 76 13.47 -7.52 -2.97
N ASP A 77 13.45 -7.97 -4.23
CA ASP A 77 14.24 -9.10 -4.72
C ASP A 77 15.76 -8.84 -4.64
N ALA A 78 16.16 -7.57 -4.75
CA ALA A 78 17.54 -7.11 -4.55
C ALA A 78 17.89 -6.87 -3.06
N GLU A 79 17.04 -7.30 -2.13
CA GLU A 79 17.21 -7.14 -0.67
C GLU A 79 17.30 -5.67 -0.21
N ILE A 80 16.69 -4.75 -0.96
CA ILE A 80 16.48 -3.36 -0.52
C ILE A 80 15.25 -3.34 0.40
N PRO A 81 15.31 -2.66 1.57
CA PRO A 81 14.26 -2.71 2.59
C PRO A 81 13.04 -1.85 2.20
N VAL A 82 12.32 -2.29 1.18
CA VAL A 82 11.04 -1.72 0.74
C VAL A 82 9.91 -2.72 1.01
N VAL A 83 8.67 -2.22 1.00
CA VAL A 83 7.46 -3.07 1.08
C VAL A 83 6.80 -3.10 -0.29
N ALA A 84 7.05 -4.15 -1.04
CA ALA A 84 6.36 -4.40 -2.31
C ALA A 84 4.87 -4.71 -2.08
N PRO A 85 3.99 -4.38 -3.04
CA PRO A 85 2.59 -4.81 -2.99
C PRO A 85 2.49 -6.33 -3.01
N LEU A 86 1.49 -6.87 -2.33
CA LEU A 86 1.20 -8.29 -2.31
C LEU A 86 0.60 -8.71 -3.65
N VAL A 87 1.12 -9.80 -4.21
CA VAL A 87 0.43 -10.51 -5.28
C VAL A 87 -0.73 -11.26 -4.66
N HIS A 88 -1.95 -10.89 -5.04
CA HIS A 88 -3.17 -11.54 -4.61
C HIS A 88 -3.98 -11.94 -5.85
N GLN A 89 -4.46 -13.19 -5.90
CA GLN A 89 -5.13 -13.73 -7.10
C GLN A 89 -4.34 -13.54 -8.42
N GLY A 90 -3.01 -13.48 -8.35
CA GLY A 90 -2.13 -13.30 -9.52
C GLY A 90 -1.88 -11.84 -9.94
N GLU A 91 -2.48 -10.87 -9.26
CA GLU A 91 -2.34 -9.44 -9.55
C GLU A 91 -1.93 -8.65 -8.30
N THR A 92 -1.31 -7.48 -8.49
CA THR A 92 -0.97 -6.55 -7.39
C THR A 92 -1.85 -5.30 -7.38
N LEU A 93 -2.48 -5.00 -8.52
CA LEU A 93 -3.35 -3.85 -8.72
C LEU A 93 -4.80 -4.36 -8.87
N HIS A 94 -5.67 -3.90 -7.99
CA HIS A 94 -7.07 -4.28 -7.95
C HIS A 94 -7.98 -3.07 -8.15
N PHE A 95 -9.26 -3.33 -8.35
CA PHE A 95 -10.25 -2.30 -8.68
C PHE A 95 -11.48 -2.42 -7.78
N ALA A 96 -11.98 -1.28 -7.34
CA ALA A 96 -13.24 -1.15 -6.60
C ALA A 96 -13.97 0.07 -7.12
N GLU A 97 -15.04 -0.15 -7.90
CA GLU A 97 -15.73 0.89 -8.65
C GLU A 97 -14.73 1.74 -9.47
N GLN A 98 -14.64 3.05 -9.22
CA GLN A 98 -13.69 3.96 -9.88
C GLN A 98 -12.28 3.94 -9.28
N TYR A 99 -12.08 3.31 -8.14
CA TYR A 99 -10.81 3.33 -7.41
C TYR A 99 -9.92 2.16 -7.80
N ARG A 100 -8.62 2.43 -7.79
CA ARG A 100 -7.57 1.42 -7.92
C ARG A 100 -6.95 1.24 -6.55
N PHE A 101 -6.60 0.03 -6.17
CA PHE A 101 -5.96 -0.22 -4.88
C PHE A 101 -4.94 -1.36 -4.95
N ALA A 102 -4.05 -1.36 -3.97
CA ALA A 102 -3.08 -2.42 -3.75
C ALA A 102 -2.99 -2.76 -2.26
N LEU A 103 -2.61 -4.00 -1.97
CA LEU A 103 -2.44 -4.55 -0.63
C LEU A 103 -0.96 -4.66 -0.30
N PHE A 104 -0.60 -4.41 0.96
CA PHE A 104 0.77 -4.47 1.44
C PHE A 104 0.81 -5.16 2.80
N ASN A 105 1.90 -5.88 3.08
CA ASN A 105 2.17 -6.32 4.43
C ASN A 105 2.37 -5.10 5.34
N SER A 106 1.70 -5.09 6.50
CA SER A 106 1.91 -4.03 7.47
C SER A 106 3.27 -4.20 8.15
N VAL A 107 4.21 -3.29 7.85
CA VAL A 107 5.52 -3.26 8.50
C VAL A 107 5.52 -2.21 9.60
N GLY A 108 5.84 -2.65 10.83
CA GLY A 108 6.13 -1.75 11.93
C GLY A 108 7.59 -1.29 11.89
N GLY A 109 7.92 -0.27 12.67
CA GLY A 109 9.29 0.22 12.76
C GLY A 109 9.40 1.35 13.77
N ARG A 110 10.64 1.76 14.03
CA ARG A 110 10.92 3.01 14.76
C ARG A 110 11.16 4.12 13.76
N GLN A 111 10.94 5.35 14.19
CA GLN A 111 11.26 6.51 13.37
C GLN A 111 12.77 6.53 13.08
N PHE A 112 13.12 6.92 11.86
CA PHE A 112 14.50 7.12 11.46
C PHE A 112 15.11 8.30 12.21
N GLU A 113 16.26 8.08 12.86
CA GLU A 113 17.00 9.09 13.62
C GLU A 113 18.03 9.75 12.70
N LEU A 114 17.80 11.03 12.35
CA LEU A 114 18.65 11.78 11.41
C LEU A 114 20.00 12.22 11.99
N ASP A 115 20.13 12.22 13.31
CA ASP A 115 21.34 12.57 14.07
C ASP A 115 22.22 11.35 14.36
N ASN A 116 21.75 10.14 14.01
CA ASN A 116 22.51 8.90 14.17
C ASN A 116 23.33 8.61 12.90
N LEU A 117 24.65 8.74 12.99
CA LEU A 117 25.56 8.54 11.85
C LEU A 117 25.51 7.12 11.28
N ASP A 118 25.29 6.11 12.11
CA ASP A 118 25.17 4.71 11.66
C ASP A 118 23.92 4.55 10.79
N HIS A 119 22.79 5.16 11.20
CA HIS A 119 21.56 5.15 10.41
C HIS A 119 21.74 5.86 9.06
N LEU A 120 22.46 6.99 9.03
CA LEU A 120 22.77 7.71 7.79
C LEU A 120 23.67 6.88 6.86
N GLU A 121 24.66 6.17 7.39
CA GLU A 121 25.51 5.28 6.60
C GLU A 121 24.68 4.15 5.97
N TRP A 122 23.82 3.50 6.75
CA TRP A 122 22.92 2.46 6.23
C TRP A 122 21.98 2.97 5.15
N MET A 123 21.37 4.14 5.37
CA MET A 123 20.53 4.80 4.36
C MET A 123 21.32 5.06 3.07
N GLY A 124 22.53 5.60 3.17
CA GLY A 124 23.40 5.86 2.02
C GLY A 124 23.75 4.59 1.25
N ARG A 125 24.05 3.49 1.96
CA ARG A 125 24.32 2.17 1.35
C ARG A 125 23.11 1.65 0.59
N PHE A 126 21.89 1.79 1.11
CA PHE A 126 20.68 1.32 0.42
C PHE A 126 20.28 2.21 -0.76
N ILE A 127 20.53 3.53 -0.70
CA ILE A 127 20.28 4.45 -1.82
C ILE A 127 21.27 4.21 -2.97
N GLY A 128 22.52 3.86 -2.66
CA GLY A 128 23.56 3.66 -3.67
C GLY A 128 23.57 2.30 -4.36
N ARG A 129 22.83 1.31 -3.83
CA ARG A 129 22.67 -0.03 -4.41
C ARG A 129 21.56 -0.03 -5.46
#